data_AF-A0A968FCT8-F1
#
_entry.id   AF-A0A968FCT8-F1
#
_cell.length_a   1.000
_cell.length_b   1.000
_cell.length_c   1.000
_cell.angle_alpha   90.00
_cell.angle_beta   90.00
_cell.angle_gamma   90.00
#
_symmetry.space_group_name_H-M   'P 1'
#
loop_
_entity.id
_entity.type
_entity.pdbx_description
1 polymer ?
#
loop_
_entity_poly.entity_id
_entity_poly.type
_entity_poly.pdbx_seq_one_letter_code
_entity_poly.pdbx_strand_id
1 'polypeptide(L)'
;MPFDENLPPDIEDVLQAAAVLDVTEYELFHLAYLRWHGERADEQLLERRFAAYMFRRVVPVWVRHFARLVHSQDARGELDPSALGVTRLPRTREMVRRGTRFGVAIVTTMTALFIFVEFAARVLGIGEVCMFPPCY
;
A
#
# COMPACT_ATOMS: atom_id res chain seq x y z
N MET A 1 -8.83 7.47 5.42
CA MET A 1 -9.61 8.30 4.48
C MET A 1 -11.07 8.13 4.83
N PRO A 2 -11.89 9.19 4.85
CA PRO A 2 -13.33 9.04 4.97
C PRO A 2 -13.82 8.37 3.68
N PHE A 3 -14.57 7.30 3.82
CA PHE A 3 -15.18 6.59 2.69
C PHE A 3 -16.29 7.49 2.15
N ASP A 4 -16.03 8.18 1.04
CA ASP A 4 -17.05 8.90 0.29
C ASP A 4 -18.07 7.86 -0.21
N GLU A 5 -19.26 7.87 0.37
CA GLU A 5 -20.32 6.85 0.20
C GLU A 5 -20.90 6.80 -1.24
N ASN A 6 -20.41 7.65 -2.15
CA ASN A 6 -20.78 7.67 -3.57
C ASN A 6 -19.54 7.96 -4.45
N LEU A 7 -18.70 6.94 -4.63
CA LEU A 7 -17.63 7.00 -5.62
C LEU A 7 -18.21 6.75 -7.02
N PRO A 8 -17.78 7.47 -8.07
CA PRO A 8 -18.14 7.11 -9.44
C PRO A 8 -17.75 5.66 -9.74
N PRO A 9 -18.60 4.90 -10.45
CA PRO A 9 -18.38 3.46 -10.68
C PRO A 9 -17.04 3.19 -11.39
N ASP A 10 -16.63 4.09 -12.29
CA ASP A 10 -15.35 3.96 -12.99
C ASP A 10 -14.14 4.01 -12.04
N ILE A 11 -14.24 4.72 -10.90
CA ILE A 11 -13.15 4.81 -9.92
C ILE A 11 -13.14 3.57 -9.04
N GLU A 12 -14.32 3.10 -8.64
CA GLU A 12 -14.46 1.85 -7.90
C GLU A 12 -13.88 0.68 -8.71
N ASP A 13 -14.17 0.62 -10.01
CA ASP A 13 -13.58 -0.36 -10.93
C ASP A 13 -12.05 -0.33 -10.90
N VAL A 14 -11.45 0.87 -10.90
CA VAL A 14 -9.99 1.06 -10.87
C VAL A 14 -9.40 0.60 -9.54
N LEU A 15 -10.02 0.99 -8.42
CA LEU A 15 -9.58 0.61 -7.09
C LEU A 15 -9.64 -0.91 -6.89
N GLN A 16 -10.75 -1.52 -7.29
CA GLN A 16 -10.93 -2.96 -7.18
C GLN A 16 -9.96 -3.71 -8.09
N ALA A 17 -9.71 -3.23 -9.33
CA ALA A 17 -8.75 -3.84 -10.24
C ALA A 17 -7.31 -3.77 -9.69
N ALA A 18 -6.93 -2.63 -9.11
CA ALA A 18 -5.63 -2.46 -8.45
C ALA A 18 -5.48 -3.41 -7.25
N ALA A 19 -6.53 -3.56 -6.44
CA ALA A 19 -6.54 -4.47 -5.29
C ALA A 19 -6.42 -5.94 -5.72
N VAL A 20 -7.18 -6.36 -6.74
CA VAL A 20 -7.14 -7.72 -7.30
C VAL A 20 -5.75 -8.06 -7.86
N LEU A 21 -5.12 -7.10 -8.54
CA LEU A 21 -3.76 -7.28 -9.06
C LEU A 21 -2.65 -7.15 -8.00
N ASP A 22 -2.98 -6.66 -6.80
CA ASP A 22 -2.03 -6.34 -5.72
C ASP A 22 -0.98 -5.30 -6.18
N VAL A 23 -1.45 -4.25 -6.85
CA VAL A 23 -0.63 -3.14 -7.36
C VAL A 23 -1.19 -1.80 -6.89
N THR A 24 -0.38 -0.75 -6.98
CA THR A 24 -0.87 0.61 -6.72
C THR A 24 -1.72 1.12 -7.89
N GLU A 25 -2.60 2.09 -7.65
CA GLU A 25 -3.38 2.73 -8.73
C GLU A 25 -2.47 3.36 -9.79
N TYR A 26 -1.32 3.90 -9.38
CA TYR A 26 -0.34 4.47 -10.31
C TYR A 26 0.31 3.39 -11.20
N GLU A 27 0.64 2.25 -10.61
CA GLU A 27 1.18 1.11 -11.38
C GLU A 27 0.13 0.55 -12.35
N LEU A 28 -1.14 0.51 -11.95
CA LEU A 28 -2.25 0.16 -12.84
C LEU A 28 -2.29 1.08 -14.07
N PHE A 29 -2.00 2.38 -13.89
CA PHE A 29 -1.90 3.33 -14.99
C PHE A 29 -0.72 3.02 -15.92
N HIS A 30 0.45 2.66 -15.39
CA HIS A 30 1.57 2.23 -16.24
C HIS A 30 1.22 0.99 -17.07
N LEU A 31 0.62 -0.03 -16.44
CA LEU A 31 0.25 -1.29 -17.10
C LEU A 31 -0.81 -1.07 -18.17
N ALA A 32 -1.84 -0.28 -17.86
CA ALA A 32 -2.91 0.02 -18.79
C ALA A 32 -2.40 0.86 -19.97
N TYR A 33 -1.48 1.81 -19.75
CA TYR A 33 -0.86 2.58 -20.83
C TYR A 33 0.00 1.69 -21.72
N LEU A 34 0.88 0.87 -21.13
CA LEU A 34 1.74 -0.06 -21.86
C LEU A 34 0.92 -1.02 -22.74
N ARG A 35 -0.19 -1.54 -22.21
CA ARG A 35 -1.05 -2.46 -22.96
C ARG A 35 -1.84 -1.76 -24.07
N TRP A 36 -2.24 -0.51 -23.87
CA TRP A 36 -3.02 0.24 -24.85
C TRP A 36 -2.15 0.79 -25.99
N HIS A 37 -0.98 1.33 -25.65
CA HIS A 37 -0.08 2.01 -26.59
C HIS A 37 1.05 1.12 -27.11
N GLY A 38 1.33 -0.02 -26.46
CA GLY A 38 2.43 -0.91 -26.81
C GLY A 38 3.82 -0.44 -26.36
N GLU A 39 3.90 0.72 -25.68
CA GLU A 39 5.13 1.33 -25.20
C GLU A 39 4.98 1.87 -23.77
N ARG A 40 6.11 2.06 -23.06
CA ARG A 40 6.08 2.65 -21.73
C ARG A 40 5.74 4.13 -21.81
N ALA A 41 4.87 4.59 -20.92
CA ALA A 41 4.55 6.01 -20.80
C ALA A 41 5.79 6.83 -20.42
N ASP A 42 5.87 8.05 -20.96
CA ASP A 42 6.71 9.08 -20.37
C ASP A 42 6.17 9.45 -18.97
N GLU A 43 7.08 9.59 -18.01
CA GLU A 43 6.72 9.78 -16.59
C GLU A 43 5.90 11.06 -16.40
N GLN A 44 6.31 12.17 -17.01
CA GLN A 44 5.59 13.44 -16.88
C GLN A 44 4.19 13.37 -17.50
N LEU A 45 4.03 12.64 -18.61
CA LEU A 45 2.72 12.43 -19.21
C LEU A 45 1.82 11.65 -18.25
N LEU A 46 2.32 10.57 -17.67
CA LEU A 46 1.52 9.71 -16.79
C LEU A 46 1.15 10.42 -15.49
N GLU A 47 2.09 11.13 -14.86
CA GLU A 47 1.85 11.95 -13.67
C GLU A 47 0.73 12.96 -13.91
N ARG A 48 0.73 13.66 -15.04
CA ARG A 48 -0.34 14.62 -15.38
C ARG A 48 -1.70 13.93 -15.51
N ARG A 49 -1.75 12.73 -16.10
CA ARG A 49 -2.99 11.95 -16.25
C ARG A 49 -3.47 11.43 -14.90
N PHE A 50 -2.56 10.97 -14.06
CA PHE A 50 -2.86 10.47 -12.73
C PHE A 50 -3.32 11.59 -11.79
N ALA A 51 -2.69 12.76 -11.84
CA ALA A 51 -3.14 13.94 -11.10
C ALA A 51 -4.56 14.36 -11.52
N ALA A 52 -4.86 14.35 -12.83
CA ALA A 52 -6.21 14.64 -13.30
C ALA A 52 -7.25 13.63 -12.78
N TYR A 53 -6.89 12.34 -12.72
CA TYR A 53 -7.71 11.30 -12.11
C TYR A 53 -7.97 11.58 -10.62
N MET A 54 -6.92 11.88 -9.85
CA MET A 54 -7.01 12.13 -8.41
C MET A 54 -7.84 13.37 -8.05
N PHE A 55 -7.61 14.50 -8.74
CA PHE A 55 -8.28 15.76 -8.40
C PHE A 55 -9.63 15.94 -9.08
N ARG A 56 -9.80 15.41 -10.30
CA ARG A 56 -11.01 15.64 -11.11
C ARG A 56 -11.89 14.40 -11.22
N ARG A 57 -11.51 13.27 -10.64
CA ARG A 57 -12.27 12.01 -10.71
C ARG A 57 -12.51 11.53 -12.14
N VAL A 58 -11.61 11.90 -13.07
CA VAL A 58 -11.71 11.52 -14.49
C VAL A 58 -10.79 10.33 -14.77
N VAL A 59 -11.39 9.16 -15.00
CA VAL A 59 -10.66 7.94 -15.39
C VAL A 59 -10.41 7.94 -16.89
N PRO A 60 -9.15 7.88 -17.37
CA PRO A 60 -8.85 7.75 -18.79
C PRO A 60 -9.46 6.47 -19.40
N VAL A 61 -9.83 6.53 -20.68
CA VAL A 61 -10.50 5.41 -21.37
C VAL A 61 -9.68 4.12 -21.34
N TRP A 62 -8.36 4.23 -21.54
CA TRP A 62 -7.44 3.09 -21.52
C TRP A 62 -7.35 2.43 -20.14
N VAL A 63 -7.37 3.22 -19.05
CA VAL A 63 -7.44 2.70 -17.66
C VAL A 63 -8.76 1.97 -17.44
N ARG A 64 -9.87 2.59 -17.83
CA ARG A 64 -11.21 2.02 -17.65
C ARG A 64 -11.36 0.69 -18.39
N HIS A 65 -10.87 0.63 -19.62
CA HIS A 65 -10.86 -0.60 -20.40
C HIS A 65 -10.01 -1.68 -19.72
N PHE A 66 -8.84 -1.31 -19.20
CA PHE A 66 -7.97 -2.24 -18.48
C PHE A 66 -8.60 -2.76 -17.18
N ALA A 67 -9.23 -1.90 -16.37
CA ALA A 67 -9.93 -2.30 -15.15
C ALA A 67 -11.04 -3.33 -15.44
N ARG A 68 -11.85 -3.10 -16.48
CA ARG A 68 -12.88 -4.05 -16.92
C ARG A 68 -12.30 -5.37 -17.40
N LEU A 69 -11.17 -5.34 -18.10
CA LEU A 69 -10.47 -6.55 -18.53
C LEU A 69 -10.01 -7.38 -17.31
N VAL A 70 -9.45 -6.73 -16.29
CA VAL A 70 -9.03 -7.38 -15.03
C VAL A 70 -10.23 -8.03 -14.36
N HIS A 71 -11.32 -7.28 -14.14
CA HIS A 71 -12.54 -7.81 -13.52
C HIS A 71 -13.14 -8.97 -14.30
N SER A 72 -13.12 -8.91 -15.63
CA SER A 72 -13.62 -10.00 -16.47
C SER A 72 -12.79 -11.28 -16.36
N GLN A 73 -11.48 -11.18 -16.12
CA GLN A 73 -10.60 -12.33 -15.94
C GLN A 73 -10.68 -12.88 -14.52
N ASP A 74 -10.80 -12.01 -13.53
CA ASP A 74 -11.01 -12.38 -12.13
C ASP A 74 -12.33 -13.13 -11.95
N ALA A 75 -13.42 -12.62 -12.54
CA ALA A 75 -14.73 -13.28 -12.50
C ALA A 75 -14.74 -14.68 -13.17
N ARG A 76 -13.82 -14.94 -14.10
CA ARG A 76 -13.63 -16.26 -14.73
C ARG A 76 -12.66 -17.17 -13.98
N GLY A 77 -11.94 -16.65 -12.97
CA GLY A 77 -10.87 -17.36 -12.29
C GLY A 77 -9.61 -17.58 -13.14
N GLU A 78 -9.47 -16.84 -14.24
CA GLU A 78 -8.38 -16.94 -15.21
C GLU A 78 -7.34 -15.82 -15.05
N LEU A 79 -7.41 -15.08 -13.94
CA LEU A 79 -6.54 -13.94 -13.71
C LEU A 79 -5.08 -14.41 -13.57
N ASP A 80 -4.27 -14.10 -14.58
CA ASP A 80 -2.82 -14.22 -14.53
C ASP A 80 -2.18 -12.82 -14.47
N PRO A 81 -1.74 -12.36 -13.29
CA PRO A 81 -1.07 -11.08 -13.14
C PRO A 81 0.19 -10.97 -13.99
N SER A 82 0.90 -12.08 -14.21
CA SER A 82 2.15 -12.07 -14.98
C SER A 82 1.91 -11.82 -16.47
N ALA A 83 0.84 -12.40 -17.04
CA ALA A 83 0.39 -12.13 -18.40
C ALA A 83 -0.09 -10.68 -18.60
N LEU A 84 -0.46 -10.00 -17.52
CA LEU A 84 -0.84 -8.58 -17.52
C LEU A 84 0.35 -7.63 -17.33
N GLY A 85 1.57 -8.16 -17.19
CA GLY A 85 2.80 -7.37 -17.00
C GLY A 85 3.09 -7.01 -15.54
N VAL A 86 2.30 -7.52 -14.59
CA VAL A 86 2.56 -7.30 -13.16
C VAL A 86 3.81 -8.08 -12.76
N THR A 87 4.88 -7.34 -12.47
CA THR A 87 6.12 -7.95 -11.98
C THR A 87 6.05 -8.04 -10.46
N ARG A 88 5.65 -9.19 -9.92
CA ARG A 88 5.78 -9.45 -8.48
C ARG A 88 7.23 -9.79 -8.17
N LEU A 89 7.81 -9.07 -7.20
CA LEU A 89 9.12 -9.45 -6.69
C LEU A 89 9.00 -10.88 -6.12
N PRO A 90 9.79 -11.86 -6.60
CA PRO A 90 9.66 -13.23 -6.14
C PRO A 90 9.98 -13.28 -4.65
N ARG A 91 9.06 -13.82 -3.85
CA ARG A 91 9.25 -13.98 -2.41
C ARG A 91 10.28 -15.08 -2.15
N THR A 92 11.55 -14.74 -2.18
CA THR A 92 12.62 -15.72 -1.91
C THR A 92 12.63 -16.09 -0.44
N ARG A 93 12.84 -17.38 -0.14
CA ARG A 93 12.91 -17.92 1.23
C ARG A 93 13.95 -17.20 2.10
N GLU A 94 15.04 -16.74 1.48
CA GLU A 94 16.08 -15.94 2.13
C GLU A 94 15.59 -14.56 2.56
N MET A 95 14.80 -13.87 1.72
CA MET A 95 14.21 -12.58 2.07
C MET A 95 13.27 -12.72 3.26
N VAL A 96 12.44 -13.78 3.28
CA VAL A 96 11.55 -14.07 4.41
C VAL A 96 12.36 -14.33 5.68
N ARG A 97 13.37 -15.20 5.64
CA ARG A 97 14.18 -15.54 6.81
C ARG A 97 15.00 -14.36 7.33
N ARG A 98 15.52 -13.52 6.44
CA ARG A 98 16.26 -12.31 6.81
C ARG A 98 15.30 -11.28 7.41
N GLY A 99 14.15 -11.07 6.78
CA GLY A 99 13.09 -10.20 7.28
C GLY A 99 12.58 -10.61 8.66
N THR A 100 12.31 -11.89 8.89
CA THR A 100 11.86 -12.37 10.21
C THR A 100 12.94 -12.22 11.28
N ARG A 101 14.22 -12.48 10.96
CA ARG A 101 15.33 -12.25 11.90
C ARG A 101 15.44 -10.80 12.33
N PHE A 102 15.41 -9.87 11.39
CA PHE A 102 15.45 -8.44 11.72
C PHE A 102 14.18 -8.00 12.47
N GLY A 103 13.01 -8.49 12.08
CA GLY A 103 11.75 -8.23 12.78
C GLY A 103 11.81 -8.68 14.24
N VAL A 104 12.25 -9.91 14.50
CA VAL A 104 12.42 -10.44 15.87
C VAL A 104 13.44 -9.61 16.63
N ALA A 105 14.59 -9.29 16.04
CA ALA A 105 15.62 -8.47 16.68
C ALA A 105 15.06 -7.10 17.12
N ILE A 106 14.38 -6.38 16.21
CA ILE A 106 13.79 -5.06 16.50
C ILE A 106 12.77 -5.16 17.64
N VAL A 107 11.88 -6.15 17.62
CA VAL A 107 10.89 -6.36 18.68
C VAL A 107 11.58 -6.63 20.01
N THR A 108 12.56 -7.54 20.03
CA THR A 108 13.29 -7.85 21.27
C THR A 108 14.03 -6.64 21.83
N THR A 109 14.66 -5.83 20.98
CA THR A 109 15.35 -4.61 21.40
C THR A 109 14.39 -3.56 21.93
N MET A 110 13.26 -3.30 21.26
CA MET A 110 12.24 -2.37 21.75
C MET A 110 11.70 -2.80 23.12
N THR A 111 11.34 -4.07 23.27
CA THR A 111 10.82 -4.59 24.55
C THR A 111 11.87 -4.47 25.66
N ALA A 112 13.14 -4.76 25.38
CA ALA A 112 14.23 -4.61 26.34
C ALA A 112 14.41 -3.15 26.77
N LEU A 113 14.31 -2.20 25.83
CA LEU A 113 14.38 -0.77 26.14
C LEU A 113 13.20 -0.31 27.00
N PHE A 114 11.98 -0.75 26.72
CA PHE A 114 10.81 -0.44 27.55
C PHE A 114 10.98 -0.95 28.98
N ILE A 115 11.40 -2.21 29.14
CA ILE A 115 11.66 -2.79 30.47
C ILE A 115 12.77 -2.04 31.19
N PHE A 116 13.84 -1.67 30.48
CA PHE A 116 14.96 -0.92 31.06
C PHE A 116 14.52 0.47 31.55
N VAL A 117 13.69 1.18 30.78
CA VAL A 117 13.14 2.48 31.18
C VAL A 117 12.28 2.34 32.44
N GLU A 118 11.37 1.36 32.50
CA GLU A 118 10.55 1.14 33.71
C GLU A 118 11.39 0.76 34.93
N PHE A 119 12.39 -0.10 34.74
CA PHE A 119 13.29 -0.51 35.80
C PHE A 119 14.11 0.69 36.33
N ALA A 120 14.67 1.50 35.42
CA ALA A 120 15.40 2.71 35.78
C ALA A 120 14.52 3.73 36.50
N ALA A 121 13.27 3.92 36.06
CA ALA A 121 12.32 4.82 36.71
C ALA A 121 12.01 4.39 38.16
N ARG A 122 11.83 3.08 38.40
CA ARG A 122 11.64 2.53 39.75
C ARG A 122 12.87 2.68 40.64
N VAL A 123 14.06 2.40 40.10
CA VAL A 123 15.32 2.47 40.87
C VAL A 123 15.72 3.91 41.20
N LEU A 124 15.52 4.84 40.26
CA LEU A 124 15.85 6.25 40.43
C LEU A 124 14.74 7.05 41.14
N GLY A 125 13.61 6.43 41.48
CA GLY A 125 12.49 7.08 42.18
C GLY A 125 11.82 8.20 41.37
N ILE A 126 12.00 8.22 40.05
CA ILE A 126 11.44 9.24 39.14
C ILE A 126 9.96 8.91 38.94
N GLY A 127 9.13 9.29 39.91
CA GLY A 127 7.70 8.97 39.93
C GLY A 127 7.07 8.95 41.34
N GLU A 128 7.88 8.94 42.40
CA GLU A 128 7.36 9.03 43.79
C GLU A 128 7.15 10.46 44.29
N VAL A 129 7.49 11.47 43.48
CA VAL A 129 7.23 12.88 43.81
C VAL A 129 6.02 13.36 43.02
N CYS A 130 4.93 13.58 43.75
CA CYS A 130 3.71 14.25 43.31
C CYS A 130 3.98 15.39 42.32
N MET A 131 3.67 15.17 41.04
CA MET A 131 3.88 16.18 39.99
C MET A 131 2.79 17.28 40.02
N PHE A 132 1.67 17.07 40.73
CA PHE A 132 0.62 18.07 40.99
C PHE A 132 0.10 17.97 42.43
N PRO A 133 -0.02 19.09 43.19
CA PRO A 133 -0.55 19.10 44.56
C PRO A 133 -2.10 19.19 44.60
N PRO A 134 -2.77 18.74 45.69
CA PRO A 134 -2.22 18.13 46.91
C PRO A 134 -2.29 16.59 46.90
N CYS A 135 -1.31 15.97 47.57
CA CYS A 135 -1.28 14.54 47.86
C CYS A 135 -1.83 14.31 49.27
N TYR A 136 -2.91 13.53 49.35
CA TYR A 136 -3.47 13.01 50.60
C TYR A 136 -2.96 11.59 50.83
#